data_AF-A0A535X0X5-F1
#
_entry.id   AF-A0A535X0X5-F1
#
_cell.length_a   1.000
_cell.length_b   1.000
_cell.length_c   1.000
_cell.angle_alpha   90.00
_cell.angle_beta   90.00
_cell.angle_gamma   90.00
#
_symmetry.space_group_name_H-M   'P 1'
#
loop_
_entity.id
_entity.type
_entity.pdbx_description
1 polymer ?
#
loop_
_entity_poly.entity_id
_entity_poly.type
_entity_poly.pdbx_seq_one_letter_code
_entity_poly.pdbx_strand_id
1 'polypeptide(L)'
;MSSNHDPELDDVLQDADLRRIVAVLTSAETPEPPLDDAYRTGLRRQLMQEAWAMSEGRYSLWRRAFGPRGFAWAGAAAGLVLIASVVVWTALQPTGGFNTVVIQSPVDGKSSVSLQQPILVSFNQPMDHQTTQGATQITPATTVTYSWDQNSRTLAVQPASGNLAPNTQYQVTIGPGARTQSGQPLATPQTITFVTQP
;
A
#
# COMPACT_ATOMS: atom_id res chain seq x y z
N MET A 1 -22.22 -12.45 -24.41
CA MET A 1 -21.71 -12.58 -23.04
C MET A 1 -22.27 -13.87 -22.50
N SER A 2 -21.45 -14.92 -22.46
CA SER A 2 -21.88 -16.27 -22.14
C SER A 2 -22.25 -16.36 -20.66
N SER A 3 -23.54 -16.54 -20.37
CA SER A 3 -24.01 -17.03 -19.09
C SER A 3 -23.42 -18.42 -18.90
N ASN A 4 -22.59 -18.60 -17.86
CA ASN A 4 -22.14 -19.92 -17.41
C ASN A 4 -23.38 -20.71 -17.01
N HIS A 5 -23.91 -21.48 -17.96
CA HIS A 5 -24.96 -22.45 -17.74
C HIS A 5 -24.25 -23.70 -17.22
N ASP A 6 -24.26 -23.86 -15.91
CA ASP A 6 -23.63 -24.99 -15.23
C ASP A 6 -24.62 -26.15 -15.16
N PRO A 7 -24.40 -27.24 -15.92
CA PRO A 7 -25.37 -28.35 -16.02
C PRO A 7 -25.56 -29.10 -14.70
N GLU A 8 -24.63 -28.96 -13.74
CA GLU A 8 -24.75 -29.59 -12.42
C GLU A 8 -25.85 -28.95 -11.56
N LEU A 9 -26.22 -27.70 -11.84
CA LEU A 9 -27.28 -27.01 -11.11
C LEU A 9 -28.68 -27.52 -11.49
N ASP A 10 -28.86 -28.07 -12.69
CA ASP A 10 -30.16 -28.58 -13.14
C ASP A 10 -30.59 -29.84 -12.38
N ASP A 11 -29.65 -30.67 -11.92
CA ASP A 11 -29.94 -31.85 -11.10
C ASP A 11 -30.30 -31.47 -9.65
N VAL A 12 -29.63 -30.45 -9.09
CA VAL A 12 -29.90 -29.98 -7.73
C VAL A 12 -31.24 -29.24 -7.65
N LEU A 13 -31.61 -28.45 -8.66
CA LEU A 13 -32.88 -27.70 -8.71
C LEU A 13 -34.11 -28.57 -8.99
N GLN A 14 -33.93 -29.85 -9.33
CA GLN A 14 -35.02 -30.81 -9.48
C GLN A 14 -35.54 -31.36 -8.15
N ASP A 15 -34.82 -31.13 -7.04
CA ASP A 15 -35.21 -31.63 -5.73
C ASP A 15 -36.54 -31.01 -5.25
N ALA A 16 -37.48 -31.85 -4.82
CA ALA A 16 -38.82 -31.44 -4.43
C ALA A 16 -38.80 -30.51 -3.21
N ASP A 17 -37.82 -30.68 -2.32
CA ASP A 17 -37.64 -29.82 -1.15
C ASP A 17 -37.09 -28.44 -1.53
N LEU A 18 -36.18 -28.38 -2.52
CA LEU A 18 -35.68 -27.10 -3.03
C LEU A 18 -36.74 -26.34 -3.80
N ARG A 19 -37.61 -27.01 -4.57
CA ARG A 19 -38.80 -26.37 -5.16
C ARG A 19 -39.75 -25.80 -4.11
N ARG A 20 -39.84 -26.45 -2.94
CA ARG A 20 -40.65 -25.96 -1.81
C ARG A 20 -40.03 -24.73 -1.19
N ILE A 21 -38.70 -24.72 -1.00
CA ILE A 21 -37.97 -23.57 -0.45
C ILE A 21 -38.00 -22.40 -1.44
N VAL A 22 -37.82 -22.64 -2.74
CA VAL A 22 -37.94 -21.61 -3.78
C VAL A 22 -39.37 -21.08 -3.86
N ALA A 23 -40.39 -21.94 -3.74
CA ALA A 23 -41.78 -21.49 -3.68
C ALA A 23 -42.05 -20.62 -2.43
N VAL A 24 -41.49 -20.98 -1.28
CA VAL A 24 -41.60 -20.18 -0.04
C VAL A 24 -40.86 -18.85 -0.16
N LEU A 25 -39.64 -18.86 -0.70
CA LEU A 25 -38.83 -17.65 -0.89
C LEU A 25 -39.39 -16.73 -1.98
N THR A 26 -39.97 -17.29 -3.04
CA THR A 26 -40.62 -16.51 -4.10
C THR A 26 -41.98 -15.97 -3.64
N SER A 27 -42.70 -16.70 -2.78
CA SER A 27 -43.92 -16.19 -2.14
C SER A 27 -43.66 -15.10 -1.09
N ALA A 28 -42.41 -15.01 -0.60
CA ALA A 28 -41.94 -13.92 0.23
C ALA A 28 -41.51 -12.73 -0.66
N GLU A 29 -42.45 -12.24 -1.46
CA GLU A 29 -42.28 -10.96 -2.14
C GLU A 29 -42.22 -9.90 -1.04
N THR A 30 -41.02 -9.39 -0.74
CA THR A 30 -40.85 -8.30 0.21
C THR A 30 -41.67 -7.13 -0.33
N PRO A 31 -42.73 -6.68 0.37
CA PRO A 31 -43.44 -5.50 -0.06
C PRO A 31 -42.42 -4.38 -0.13
N GLU A 32 -42.28 -3.71 -1.29
CA GLU A 32 -41.46 -2.51 -1.33
C GLU A 32 -41.99 -1.57 -0.24
N PRO A 33 -41.17 -1.21 0.76
CA PRO A 33 -41.66 -0.38 1.84
C PRO A 33 -42.08 0.94 1.20
N PRO A 34 -43.33 1.42 1.41
CA PRO A 34 -43.65 2.77 1.03
C PRO A 34 -42.70 3.66 1.83
N LEU A 35 -41.71 4.25 1.17
CA LEU A 35 -40.76 5.18 1.79
C LEU A 35 -41.46 6.54 1.97
N ASP A 36 -42.62 6.55 2.62
CA ASP A 36 -43.32 7.78 2.94
C ASP A 36 -42.61 8.51 4.10
N ASP A 37 -42.61 9.84 4.03
CA ASP A 37 -41.87 10.66 5.01
C ASP A 37 -42.39 10.47 6.45
N ALA A 38 -43.65 10.03 6.62
CA ALA A 38 -44.21 9.69 7.92
C ALA A 38 -43.52 8.47 8.53
N TYR A 39 -43.26 7.42 7.76
CA TYR A 39 -42.52 6.23 8.21
C TYR A 39 -41.09 6.58 8.64
N ARG A 40 -40.37 7.37 7.82
CA ARG A 40 -39.02 7.84 8.17
C ARG A 40 -38.99 8.64 9.47
N THR A 41 -39.99 9.47 9.68
CA THR A 41 -40.11 10.30 10.89
C THR A 41 -40.43 9.46 12.13
N GLY A 42 -41.26 8.43 11.97
CA GLY A 42 -41.56 7.45 13.03
C GLY A 42 -40.32 6.64 13.42
N LEU A 43 -39.63 6.08 12.43
CA LEU A 43 -38.43 5.27 12.62
C LEU A 43 -37.32 6.09 13.30
N ARG A 44 -37.12 7.34 12.89
CA ARG A 44 -36.14 8.22 13.52
C ARG A 44 -36.42 8.43 15.01
N ARG A 45 -37.68 8.61 15.40
CA ARG A 45 -38.07 8.76 16.81
C ARG A 45 -37.81 7.47 17.59
N GLN A 46 -38.15 6.33 17.02
CA GLN A 46 -37.95 5.04 17.65
C GLN A 46 -36.45 4.74 17.85
N LEU A 47 -35.63 4.98 16.82
CA LEU A 47 -34.18 4.83 16.90
C LEU A 47 -33.54 5.80 17.90
N MET A 48 -34.05 7.03 18.01
CA MET A 48 -33.54 7.98 19.01
C MET A 48 -33.89 7.56 20.43
N GLN A 49 -35.09 7.03 20.68
CA GLN A 49 -35.47 6.53 22.01
C GLN A 49 -34.65 5.29 22.41
N GLU A 50 -34.43 4.40 21.45
CA GLU A 50 -33.66 3.18 21.68
C GLU A 50 -32.15 3.46 21.88
N ALA A 51 -31.60 4.44 21.16
CA ALA A 51 -30.23 4.91 21.37
C ALA A 51 -30.01 5.55 22.75
N TRP A 52 -31.00 6.28 23.28
CA TRP A 52 -30.92 6.87 24.62
C TRP A 52 -31.00 5.82 25.73
N ALA A 53 -31.90 4.83 25.61
CA ALA A 53 -31.99 3.71 26.55
C ALA A 53 -30.69 2.88 26.60
N MET A 54 -30.00 2.73 25.46
CA MET A 54 -28.69 2.08 25.40
C MET A 54 -27.54 2.92 26.01
N SER A 55 -27.69 4.24 26.10
CA SER A 55 -26.64 5.15 26.57
C SER A 55 -26.48 5.17 28.10
N GLU A 56 -27.55 4.86 28.84
CA GLU A 56 -27.53 4.89 30.32
C GLU A 56 -26.81 3.68 30.94
N GLY A 57 -26.73 2.55 30.24
CA GLY A 57 -26.01 1.35 30.73
C GLY A 57 -24.49 1.43 30.63
N ARG A 58 -23.96 2.38 29.84
CA ARG A 58 -22.54 2.40 29.45
C ARG A 58 -21.66 3.29 30.33
N TYR A 59 -22.23 4.10 31.22
CA TYR A 59 -21.47 4.98 32.14
C TYR A 59 -21.41 4.49 33.60
N SER A 60 -22.14 3.45 33.97
CA SER A 60 -22.08 2.86 35.33
C SER A 60 -20.89 1.91 35.52
N LEU A 61 -20.60 1.08 34.51
CA LEU A 61 -19.48 0.13 34.52
C LEU A 61 -18.10 0.80 34.59
N TRP A 62 -17.96 2.00 34.01
CA TRP A 62 -16.68 2.72 33.99
C TRP A 62 -16.30 3.32 35.35
N ARG A 63 -17.25 3.65 36.24
CA ARG A 63 -16.90 4.06 37.61
C ARG A 63 -16.45 2.91 38.50
N ARG A 64 -16.81 1.67 38.15
CA ARG A 64 -16.38 0.47 38.89
C ARG A 64 -15.01 -0.03 38.43
N ALA A 65 -14.65 0.21 37.17
CA ALA A 65 -13.35 -0.17 36.60
C ALA A 65 -12.24 0.88 36.83
N PHE A 66 -12.58 2.17 36.95
CA PHE A 66 -11.62 3.26 37.18
C PHE A 66 -11.61 3.77 38.63
N GLY A 67 -11.73 2.84 39.58
CA GLY A 67 -11.34 3.09 40.97
C GLY A 67 -9.82 3.08 41.12
N PRO A 68 -9.26 3.72 42.17
CA PRO A 68 -7.83 4.08 42.29
C PRO A 68 -6.83 2.91 42.35
N ARG A 69 -7.25 1.66 42.17
CA ARG A 69 -6.39 0.47 42.18
C ARG A 69 -6.36 -0.31 40.85
N GLY A 70 -7.03 0.15 39.80
CA GLY A 70 -7.18 -0.56 38.52
C GLY A 70 -6.13 -0.27 37.42
N PHE A 71 -5.07 0.48 37.71
CA PHE A 71 -4.06 0.90 36.72
C PHE A 71 -2.90 -0.09 36.51
N ALA A 72 -3.11 -1.39 36.72
CA ALA A 72 -2.04 -2.39 36.54
C ALA A 72 -1.94 -3.00 35.12
N TRP A 73 -2.88 -2.73 34.21
CA TRP A 73 -2.93 -3.41 32.89
C TRP A 73 -3.12 -2.49 31.67
N ALA A 74 -2.83 -1.19 31.77
CA ALA A 74 -2.88 -0.29 30.61
C ALA A 74 -1.72 -0.50 29.61
N GLY A 75 -0.65 -1.23 29.98
CA GLY A 75 0.53 -1.44 29.13
C GLY A 75 0.37 -2.52 28.06
N ALA A 76 -0.35 -3.61 28.35
CA ALA A 76 -0.33 -4.81 27.51
C ALA A 76 -1.14 -4.66 26.20
N ALA A 77 -2.29 -3.98 26.24
CA ALA A 77 -3.15 -3.82 25.06
C ALA A 77 -2.57 -2.83 24.03
N ALA A 78 -1.93 -1.74 24.48
CA ALA A 78 -1.26 -0.79 23.61
C ALA A 78 -0.04 -1.42 22.91
N GLY A 79 0.70 -2.29 23.59
CA GLY A 79 1.84 -3.03 23.01
C GLY A 79 1.41 -3.95 21.87
N LEU A 80 0.31 -4.69 22.00
CA LEU A 80 -0.17 -5.61 20.96
C LEU A 80 -0.62 -4.88 19.67
N VAL A 81 -1.26 -3.72 19.80
CA VAL A 81 -1.67 -2.90 18.64
C VAL A 81 -0.46 -2.30 17.91
N LEU A 82 0.57 -1.88 18.64
CA LEU A 82 1.82 -1.42 18.04
C LEU A 82 2.58 -2.55 17.34
N ILE A 83 2.63 -3.74 17.93
CA ILE A 83 3.27 -4.92 17.32
C ILE A 83 2.53 -5.30 16.03
N ALA A 84 1.20 -5.37 16.05
CA ALA A 84 0.42 -5.67 14.85
C ALA A 84 0.64 -4.62 13.73
N SER A 85 0.73 -3.33 14.10
CA SER A 85 1.02 -2.25 13.16
C SER A 85 2.42 -2.35 12.56
N VAL A 86 3.43 -2.70 13.38
CA VAL A 86 4.79 -2.96 12.91
C VAL A 86 4.84 -4.20 12.02
N VAL A 87 4.13 -5.29 12.35
CA VAL A 87 4.07 -6.52 11.54
C VAL A 87 3.40 -6.27 10.19
N VAL A 88 2.34 -5.48 10.14
CA VAL A 88 1.70 -5.09 8.87
C VAL A 88 2.62 -4.17 8.07
N TRP A 89 3.31 -3.22 8.72
CA TRP A 89 4.28 -2.33 8.07
C TRP A 89 5.52 -3.07 7.54
N THR A 90 6.01 -4.11 8.24
CA THR A 90 7.11 -4.95 7.76
C THR A 90 6.66 -5.93 6.70
N ALA A 91 5.45 -6.48 6.77
CA ALA A 91 4.90 -7.37 5.75
C ALA A 91 4.59 -6.66 4.42
N LEU A 92 4.44 -5.33 4.43
CA LEU A 92 4.32 -4.48 3.25
C LEU A 92 5.67 -4.11 2.62
N GLN A 93 6.80 -4.44 3.26
CA GLN A 93 8.10 -4.28 2.63
C GLN A 93 8.24 -5.33 1.54
N PRO A 94 8.62 -4.96 0.30
CA PRO A 94 8.94 -5.94 -0.72
C PRO A 94 10.06 -6.83 -0.18
N THR A 95 9.72 -8.09 0.09
CA THR A 95 10.66 -9.15 0.43
C THR A 95 11.47 -9.46 -0.82
N GLY A 96 12.44 -8.61 -1.12
CA GLY A 96 13.59 -8.99 -1.91
C GLY A 96 14.29 -10.08 -1.13
N GLY A 97 14.13 -11.33 -1.57
CA GLY A 97 14.88 -12.45 -1.01
C GLY A 97 16.36 -12.08 -0.91
N PHE A 98 17.07 -12.66 0.05
CA PHE A 98 18.47 -12.36 0.42
C PHE A 98 19.51 -12.51 -0.72
N ASN A 99 19.07 -12.63 -1.97
CA ASN A 99 19.85 -12.78 -3.18
C ASN A 99 19.38 -11.84 -4.32
N THR A 100 18.48 -10.86 -4.09
CA THR A 100 18.09 -9.90 -5.13
C THR A 100 18.48 -8.47 -4.73
N VAL A 101 19.10 -7.76 -5.68
CA VAL A 101 19.41 -6.33 -5.52
C VAL A 101 18.11 -5.56 -5.69
N VAL A 102 17.75 -4.78 -4.67
CA VAL A 102 16.61 -3.85 -4.70
C VAL A 102 17.16 -2.44 -4.84
N ILE A 103 16.59 -1.68 -5.76
CA ILE A 103 16.99 -0.31 -6.10
C ILE A 103 15.83 0.63 -5.75
N GLN A 104 16.13 1.74 -5.09
CA GLN A 104 15.14 2.76 -4.71
C GLN A 104 15.69 4.15 -4.99
N SER A 105 14.84 5.07 -5.42
CA SER A 105 15.19 6.48 -5.56
C SER A 105 14.07 7.39 -5.06
N PRO A 106 14.36 8.42 -4.23
CA PRO A 106 13.34 9.35 -3.75
C PRO A 106 12.66 10.18 -4.85
N VAL A 107 13.33 10.33 -6.00
CA VAL A 107 12.82 11.10 -7.13
C VAL A 107 11.98 10.28 -8.09
N ASP A 108 11.92 8.95 -7.93
CA ASP A 108 11.17 8.10 -8.84
C ASP A 108 9.67 8.44 -8.84
N GLY A 109 9.13 8.63 -10.04
CA GLY A 109 7.75 9.08 -10.28
C GLY A 109 7.45 10.54 -9.89
N LYS A 110 8.44 11.36 -9.50
CA LYS A 110 8.20 12.76 -9.09
C LYS A 110 8.14 13.69 -10.31
N SER A 111 7.33 14.75 -10.21
CA SER A 111 7.09 15.70 -11.30
C SER A 111 7.65 17.12 -11.08
N SER A 112 8.33 17.36 -9.95
CA SER A 112 8.88 18.68 -9.60
C SER A 112 10.22 18.55 -8.89
N VAL A 113 11.15 17.83 -9.52
CA VAL A 113 12.52 17.66 -9.01
C VAL A 113 13.35 18.91 -9.27
N SER A 114 14.10 19.37 -8.27
CA SER A 114 14.98 20.54 -8.39
C SER A 114 16.09 20.30 -9.42
N LEU A 115 16.43 21.34 -10.20
CA LEU A 115 17.39 21.25 -11.30
C LEU A 115 18.82 20.94 -10.84
N GLN A 116 19.17 21.31 -9.60
CA GLN A 116 20.50 21.13 -9.02
C GLN A 116 20.60 19.90 -8.12
N GLN A 117 19.47 19.28 -7.80
CA GLN A 117 19.44 18.21 -6.81
C GLN A 117 20.16 16.95 -7.34
N PRO A 118 21.06 16.34 -6.54
CA PRO A 118 21.64 15.05 -6.89
C PRO A 118 20.55 13.98 -7.00
N ILE A 119 20.64 13.16 -8.04
CA ILE A 119 19.77 12.00 -8.21
C ILE A 119 20.36 10.88 -7.35
N LEU A 120 19.68 10.58 -6.23
CA LEU A 120 20.12 9.55 -5.29
C LEU A 120 19.52 8.21 -5.67
N VAL A 121 20.36 7.20 -5.77
CA VAL A 121 19.97 5.82 -6.02
C VAL A 121 20.50 4.92 -4.90
N SER A 122 19.58 4.37 -4.13
CA SER A 122 19.86 3.51 -2.98
C SER A 122 19.70 2.04 -3.33
N PHE A 123 20.66 1.25 -2.91
CA PHE A 123 20.71 -0.20 -3.06
C PHE A 123 20.56 -0.86 -1.68
N ASN A 124 19.88 -2.00 -1.63
CA ASN A 124 19.77 -2.79 -0.39
C ASN A 124 21.10 -3.44 0.05
N GLN A 125 22.12 -3.43 -0.80
CA GLN A 125 23.43 -4.03 -0.53
C GLN A 125 24.57 -3.25 -1.21
N PRO A 126 25.84 -3.41 -0.74
CA PRO A 126 26.97 -2.73 -1.35
C PRO A 126 27.19 -3.12 -2.81
N MET A 127 27.39 -2.13 -3.66
CA MET A 127 27.63 -2.28 -5.10
C MET A 127 29.10 -2.02 -5.45
N ASP A 128 29.57 -2.66 -6.51
CA ASP A 128 30.85 -2.34 -7.12
C ASP A 128 30.71 -1.03 -7.92
N HIS A 129 31.56 -0.05 -7.61
CA HIS A 129 31.42 1.31 -8.13
C HIS A 129 31.63 1.37 -9.64
N GLN A 130 32.68 0.74 -10.14
CA GLN A 130 33.10 0.84 -11.54
C GLN A 130 32.06 0.17 -12.47
N THR A 131 31.63 -1.04 -12.12
CA THR A 131 30.64 -1.78 -12.90
C THR A 131 29.27 -1.11 -12.86
N THR A 132 28.87 -0.58 -11.70
CA THR A 132 27.57 0.09 -11.57
C THR A 132 27.55 1.42 -12.31
N GLN A 133 28.62 2.21 -12.23
CA GLN A 133 28.76 3.46 -13.00
C GLN A 133 28.75 3.18 -14.50
N GLY A 134 29.51 2.19 -14.97
CA GLY A 134 29.53 1.80 -16.39
C GLY A 134 28.21 1.24 -16.92
N ALA A 135 27.36 0.71 -16.02
CA ALA A 135 26.03 0.20 -16.35
C ALA A 135 24.91 1.24 -16.15
N THR A 136 25.23 2.46 -15.68
CA THR A 136 24.25 3.52 -15.46
C THR A 136 24.14 4.41 -16.69
N GLN A 137 22.92 4.65 -17.16
CA GLN A 137 22.64 5.54 -18.29
C GLN A 137 21.57 6.56 -17.91
N ILE A 138 21.74 7.79 -18.38
CA ILE A 138 20.76 8.87 -18.20
C ILE A 138 20.27 9.37 -19.55
N THR A 139 18.94 9.51 -19.69
CA THR A 139 18.28 10.04 -20.88
C THR A 139 17.37 11.21 -20.46
N PRO A 140 17.41 12.38 -21.13
CA PRO A 140 18.34 12.77 -22.19
C PRO A 140 19.82 12.74 -21.77
N ALA A 141 20.70 12.54 -22.75
CA ALA A 141 22.13 12.43 -22.50
C ALA A 141 22.66 13.67 -21.76
N THR A 142 23.10 13.44 -20.52
CA THR A 142 23.56 14.49 -19.61
C THR A 142 24.93 14.10 -19.08
N THR A 143 25.87 15.04 -19.09
CA THR A 143 27.17 14.81 -18.47
C THR A 143 27.00 14.80 -16.96
N VAL A 144 27.40 13.70 -16.32
CA VAL A 144 27.22 13.51 -14.88
C VAL A 144 28.51 13.09 -14.20
N THR A 145 28.64 13.45 -12.93
CA THR A 145 29.66 12.95 -12.02
C THR A 145 29.02 12.03 -11.00
N TYR A 146 29.72 10.96 -10.65
CA TYR A 146 29.24 9.97 -9.69
C TYR A 146 29.97 10.10 -8.36
N SER A 147 29.23 10.00 -7.27
CA SER A 147 29.80 9.87 -5.92
C SER A 147 29.05 8.79 -5.15
N TRP A 148 29.75 8.12 -4.24
CA TRP A 148 29.20 7.05 -3.42
C TRP A 148 29.21 7.41 -1.95
N ASP A 149 28.26 6.85 -1.19
CA ASP A 149 28.33 6.86 0.26
C ASP A 149 29.45 5.95 0.78
N GLN A 150 29.75 6.08 2.08
CA GLN A 150 30.81 5.28 2.74
C GLN A 150 30.54 3.77 2.69
N ASN A 151 29.28 3.36 2.60
CA ASN A 151 28.87 1.97 2.61
C ASN A 151 28.73 1.36 1.20
N SER A 152 29.00 2.14 0.14
CA SER A 152 28.82 1.72 -1.26
C SER A 152 27.40 1.26 -1.59
N ARG A 153 26.40 1.78 -0.87
CA ARG A 153 24.97 1.45 -1.02
C ARG A 153 24.17 2.58 -1.65
N THR A 154 24.74 3.77 -1.74
CA THR A 154 24.04 4.92 -2.31
C THR A 154 24.91 5.55 -3.38
N LEU A 155 24.42 5.54 -4.62
CA LEU A 155 25.00 6.25 -5.74
C LEU A 155 24.31 7.62 -5.86
N ALA A 156 25.09 8.69 -5.81
CA ALA A 156 24.64 10.03 -6.17
C ALA A 156 25.12 10.36 -7.58
N VAL A 157 24.16 10.66 -8.46
CA VAL A 157 24.40 11.11 -9.83
C VAL A 157 24.18 12.61 -9.88
N GLN A 158 25.25 13.38 -10.03
CA GLN A 158 25.20 14.85 -10.07
C GLN A 158 25.44 15.35 -11.51
N PRO A 159 24.60 16.25 -12.05
CA PRO A 159 24.87 16.91 -13.33
C PRO A 159 26.16 17.72 -13.29
N ALA A 160 27.09 17.47 -14.21
CA ALA A 160 28.37 18.18 -14.28
C ALA A 160 28.23 19.65 -14.69
N SER A 161 27.17 19.98 -15.45
CA SER A 161 26.79 21.35 -15.81
C SER A 161 26.20 22.15 -14.64
N GLY A 162 25.96 21.51 -13.49
CA GLY A 162 25.31 22.11 -12.31
C GLY A 162 23.78 22.06 -12.36
N ASN A 163 23.16 22.15 -13.54
CA ASN A 163 21.71 22.14 -13.72
C ASN A 163 21.25 21.10 -14.75
N LEU A 164 20.13 20.43 -14.45
CA LEU A 164 19.28 19.74 -15.43
C LEU A 164 18.43 20.74 -16.22
N ALA A 165 17.94 20.33 -17.38
CA ALA A 165 16.99 21.13 -18.15
C ALA A 165 15.64 21.21 -17.42
N PRO A 166 14.98 22.38 -17.38
CA PRO A 166 13.66 22.53 -16.77
C PRO A 166 12.57 21.82 -17.59
N ASN A 167 11.44 21.50 -16.94
CA ASN A 167 10.29 20.82 -17.55
C ASN A 167 10.65 19.61 -18.42
N THR A 168 11.70 18.87 -18.05
CA THR A 168 12.26 17.78 -18.84
C THR A 168 12.08 16.47 -18.10
N GLN A 169 11.54 15.47 -18.79
CA GLN A 169 11.48 14.11 -18.27
C GLN A 169 12.85 13.46 -18.40
N TYR A 170 13.39 12.98 -17.28
CA TYR A 170 14.63 12.23 -17.21
C TYR A 170 14.36 10.78 -16.83
N GLN A 171 15.17 9.90 -17.39
CA GLN A 171 15.20 8.47 -17.09
C GLN A 171 16.63 8.07 -16.74
N VAL A 172 16.81 7.50 -15.56
CA VAL A 172 18.07 6.90 -15.12
C VAL A 172 17.88 5.39 -15.10
N THR A 173 18.61 4.69 -15.96
CA THR A 173 18.55 3.23 -16.09
C THR A 173 19.84 2.63 -15.56
N ILE A 174 19.72 1.65 -14.67
CA ILE A 174 20.82 0.81 -14.20
C ILE A 174 20.66 -0.55 -14.88
N GLY A 175 21.59 -0.86 -15.77
CA GLY A 175 21.58 -2.08 -16.56
C GLY A 175 22.11 -3.32 -15.83
N PRO A 176 21.97 -4.52 -16.44
CA PRO A 176 22.41 -5.80 -15.86
C PRO A 176 23.93 -5.93 -15.71
N GLY A 177 24.71 -4.98 -16.27
CA GLY A 177 26.16 -4.92 -16.09
C GLY A 177 26.59 -4.51 -14.68
N ALA A 178 25.69 -3.91 -13.89
CA ALA A 178 25.96 -3.52 -12.51
C ALA A 178 26.12 -4.77 -11.63
N ARG A 179 27.13 -4.75 -10.75
CA ARG A 179 27.43 -5.87 -9.85
C ARG A 179 27.47 -5.41 -8.40
N THR A 180 27.09 -6.31 -7.49
CA THR A 180 27.34 -6.14 -6.07
C THR A 180 28.84 -6.21 -5.80
N GLN A 181 29.28 -5.74 -4.62
CA GLN A 181 30.67 -5.90 -4.19
C GLN A 181 31.08 -7.38 -4.04
N SER A 182 30.11 -8.28 -3.84
CA SER A 182 30.30 -9.74 -3.84
C SER A 182 30.35 -10.35 -5.26
N GLY A 183 30.23 -9.55 -6.32
CA GLY A 183 30.31 -9.98 -7.72
C GLY A 183 29.00 -10.48 -8.32
N GLN A 184 27.88 -10.42 -7.59
CA GLN A 184 26.57 -10.81 -8.09
C GLN A 184 26.04 -9.76 -9.09
N PRO A 185 25.63 -10.14 -10.31
CA PRO A 185 25.03 -9.20 -11.26
C PRO A 185 23.62 -8.77 -10.84
N LEU A 186 23.23 -7.59 -11.30
CA LEU A 186 21.85 -7.11 -11.19
C LEU A 186 20.95 -7.99 -12.08
N ALA A 187 19.98 -8.67 -11.46
CA ALA A 187 19.11 -9.62 -12.16
C ALA A 187 18.18 -8.96 -13.18
N THR A 188 17.61 -7.81 -12.83
CA THR A 188 16.70 -7.04 -13.68
C THR A 188 17.16 -5.59 -13.76
N PRO A 189 17.28 -5.01 -14.97
CA PRO A 189 17.55 -3.58 -15.08
C PRO A 189 16.45 -2.79 -14.39
N GLN A 190 16.81 -1.67 -13.78
CA GLN A 190 15.87 -0.79 -13.09
C GLN A 190 15.92 0.60 -13.72
N THR A 191 14.76 1.21 -13.90
CA THR A 191 14.61 2.53 -14.49
C THR A 191 13.89 3.44 -13.51
N ILE A 192 14.52 4.57 -13.20
CA ILE A 192 13.99 5.63 -12.36
C ILE A 192 13.55 6.75 -13.30
N THR A 193 12.30 7.18 -13.22
CA THR A 193 11.75 8.24 -14.10
C THR A 193 11.30 9.42 -13.27
N PHE A 194 11.68 10.64 -13.67
CA PHE A 194 11.25 11.86 -12.98
C PHE A 194 11.16 13.05 -13.94
N VAL A 195 10.44 14.10 -13.54
CA VAL A 195 10.33 15.36 -14.28
C VAL A 195 10.86 16.51 -13.43
N THR A 196 11.65 17.38 -14.06
CA THR A 196 12.23 18.56 -13.43
C THR A 196 11.22 19.70 -13.29
N GLN A 197 11.50 20.61 -12.37
CA GLN A 197 10.72 21.83 -12.18
C GLN A 197 10.76 22.75 -13.42
N PRO A 198 9.75 23.63 -13.56
CA PRO A 198 9.73 24.65 -14.60
C PRO A 198 10.88 25.65 -14.55
#